data_AF-A0A183EAL9-F1
#
_entry.id   AF-A0A183EAL9-F1
#
_cell.length_a   1.000
_cell.length_b   1.000
_cell.length_c   1.000
_cell.angle_alpha   90.00
_cell.angle_beta   90.00
_cell.angle_gamma   90.00
#
_symmetry.space_group_name_H-M   'P 1'
#
loop_
_entity.id
_entity.type
_entity.pdbx_description
1 polymer ?
#
loop_
_entity_poly.entity_id
_entity_poly.type
_entity_poly.pdbx_seq_one_letter_code
_entity_poly.pdbx_strand_id
1 'polypeptide(L)'
;MSSKREAPADSIWQDRDIRFDLDPRLLCLIPGEHLVDRIDGVEDTKGNNGDRGILRITNLRIIWHAHAIPRINLSVGYNAVGGVTTRMAKSRLRGQAESLYLMARNANTRFEFIFTCINPSQTKLFTTVITIHRAYETSKLYRELKMRGAIVNDEHQLRILPQEQQCDRFDGVWNLSSDQVYILAHSEVADCYLSLEFENSRIDLP
;
A
#
# COMPACT_ATOMS: atom_id res chain seq x y z
N MET A 1 7.61 -33.19 -12.17
CA MET A 1 7.40 -31.72 -12.17
C MET A 1 7.32 -31.29 -10.72
N SER A 2 8.35 -30.61 -10.21
CA SER A 2 8.37 -30.15 -8.81
C SER A 2 7.44 -28.96 -8.69
N SER A 3 6.38 -29.10 -7.88
CA SER A 3 5.54 -27.98 -7.46
C SER A 3 6.42 -26.99 -6.70
N LYS A 4 6.77 -25.87 -7.34
CA LYS A 4 7.32 -24.72 -6.62
C LYS A 4 6.26 -24.31 -5.60
N ARG A 5 6.56 -24.49 -4.32
CA ARG A 5 5.77 -23.88 -3.25
C ARG A 5 5.97 -22.36 -3.40
N GLU A 6 4.90 -21.65 -3.77
CA GLU A 6 4.91 -20.18 -3.77
C GLU A 6 5.19 -19.70 -2.35
N ALA A 7 6.05 -18.70 -2.21
CA ALA A 7 6.29 -18.09 -0.91
C ALA A 7 4.97 -17.44 -0.44
N PRO A 8 4.67 -17.38 0.87
CA PRO A 8 3.44 -16.73 1.37
C PRO A 8 3.28 -15.28 0.87
N ALA A 9 4.40 -14.56 0.69
CA ALA A 9 4.42 -13.22 0.11
C ALA A 9 3.99 -13.18 -1.38
N ASP A 10 4.13 -14.27 -2.12
CA ASP A 10 3.66 -14.39 -3.51
C ASP A 10 2.14 -14.62 -3.59
N SER A 11 1.49 -15.00 -2.48
CA SER A 11 0.05 -15.18 -2.40
C SER A 11 -0.73 -13.87 -2.12
N ILE A 12 -0.06 -12.82 -1.63
CA ILE A 12 -0.72 -11.56 -1.29
C ILE A 12 -0.83 -10.71 -2.55
N TRP A 13 -2.06 -10.47 -2.99
CA TRP A 13 -2.36 -9.67 -4.18
C TRP A 13 -2.86 -8.27 -3.82
N GLN A 14 -3.31 -8.07 -2.57
CA GLN A 14 -4.06 -6.90 -2.13
C GLN A 14 -3.28 -5.60 -2.31
N ASP A 15 -1.97 -5.62 -2.06
CA ASP A 15 -1.07 -4.49 -2.25
C ASP A 15 -0.47 -4.40 -3.66
N ARG A 16 -0.53 -5.48 -4.46
CA ARG A 16 0.13 -5.60 -5.78
C ARG A 16 -0.80 -5.37 -6.96
N ASP A 17 -2.05 -5.80 -6.86
CA ASP A 17 -2.95 -5.87 -8.00
C ASP A 17 -3.97 -4.72 -8.03
N ILE A 18 -4.49 -4.49 -9.23
CA ILE A 18 -5.67 -3.68 -9.50
C ILE A 18 -6.78 -4.64 -9.91
N ARG A 19 -7.90 -4.66 -9.18
CA ARG A 19 -9.03 -5.55 -9.45
C ARG A 19 -10.36 -4.80 -9.40
N PHE A 20 -11.31 -5.26 -10.20
CA PHE A 20 -12.64 -4.68 -10.36
C PHE A 20 -13.70 -5.75 -10.09
N ASP A 21 -14.88 -5.32 -9.65
CA ASP A 21 -16.08 -6.13 -9.47
C ASP A 21 -15.81 -7.43 -8.69
N LEU A 22 -15.04 -7.30 -7.60
CA LEU A 22 -14.68 -8.40 -6.73
C LEU A 22 -15.89 -8.93 -5.97
N ASP A 23 -15.85 -10.22 -5.63
CA ASP A 23 -16.71 -10.77 -4.59
C ASP A 23 -16.49 -9.98 -3.28
N PRO A 24 -17.54 -9.51 -2.58
CA PRO A 24 -17.40 -8.73 -1.35
C PRO A 24 -16.54 -9.39 -0.26
N ARG A 25 -16.43 -10.73 -0.25
CA ARG A 25 -15.55 -11.47 0.66
C ARG A 25 -14.07 -11.11 0.45
N LEU A 26 -13.68 -10.79 -0.78
CA LEU A 26 -12.31 -10.39 -1.14
C LEU A 26 -12.00 -8.91 -0.78
N LEU A 27 -13.01 -8.14 -0.38
CA LEU A 27 -12.89 -6.78 0.16
C LEU A 27 -12.74 -6.75 1.68
N CYS A 28 -12.84 -7.92 2.34
CA CYS A 28 -12.53 -8.05 3.75
C CYS A 28 -11.03 -7.84 3.97
N LEU A 29 -10.68 -7.30 5.15
CA LEU A 29 -9.29 -7.08 5.51
C LEU A 29 -8.60 -8.43 5.73
N ILE A 30 -7.40 -8.59 5.16
CA ILE A 30 -6.56 -9.75 5.43
C ILE A 30 -5.78 -9.57 6.75
N PRO A 31 -5.21 -10.64 7.34
CA PRO A 31 -4.30 -10.49 8.48
C PRO A 31 -3.17 -9.49 8.19
N GLY A 32 -2.96 -8.53 9.10
CA GLY A 32 -1.99 -7.44 8.93
C GLY A 32 -2.50 -6.24 8.12
N GLU A 33 -3.65 -6.35 7.46
CA GLU A 33 -4.33 -5.22 6.81
C GLU A 33 -5.24 -4.49 7.82
N HIS A 34 -5.06 -3.18 7.94
CA HIS A 34 -5.80 -2.34 8.88
C HIS A 34 -6.51 -1.22 8.13
N LEU A 35 -7.77 -0.95 8.52
CA LEU A 35 -8.50 0.21 8.03
C LEU A 35 -7.93 1.46 8.70
N VAL A 36 -7.43 2.39 7.90
CA VAL A 36 -6.94 3.69 8.35
C VAL A 36 -8.09 4.68 8.40
N ASP A 37 -8.88 4.74 7.32
CA ASP A 37 -9.97 5.71 7.20
C ASP A 37 -11.08 5.21 6.27
N ARG A 38 -12.27 5.78 6.44
CA ARG A 38 -13.46 5.51 5.65
C ARG A 38 -14.16 6.83 5.31
N ILE A 39 -14.32 7.07 4.02
CA ILE A 39 -14.99 8.24 3.49
C ILE A 39 -16.27 7.80 2.80
N ASP A 40 -17.42 8.12 3.39
CA ASP A 40 -18.71 7.92 2.75
C ASP A 40 -19.01 9.07 1.76
N GLY A 41 -19.75 8.78 0.69
CA GLY A 41 -20.10 9.82 -0.27
C GLY A 41 -18.98 10.22 -1.20
N VAL A 42 -18.20 9.23 -1.64
CA VAL A 42 -17.16 9.39 -2.67
C VAL A 42 -17.66 8.83 -3.98
N GLU A 43 -17.66 9.64 -5.02
CA GLU A 43 -17.94 9.23 -6.40
C GLU A 43 -16.66 8.73 -7.06
N ASP A 44 -16.71 7.61 -7.77
CA ASP A 44 -15.71 7.26 -8.79
C ASP A 44 -16.07 8.00 -10.09
N THR A 45 -15.54 9.21 -10.23
CA THR A 45 -15.90 10.14 -11.30
C THR A 45 -15.50 9.64 -12.68
N LYS A 46 -14.50 8.76 -12.77
CA LYS A 46 -14.04 8.24 -14.06
C LYS A 46 -14.71 6.93 -14.45
N GLY A 47 -14.85 5.99 -13.52
CA GLY A 47 -15.42 4.67 -13.80
C GLY A 47 -16.93 4.59 -13.63
N ASN A 48 -17.49 5.28 -12.63
CA ASN A 48 -18.90 5.16 -12.21
C ASN A 48 -19.53 6.52 -11.94
N ASN A 49 -19.47 7.40 -12.94
CA ASN A 49 -19.88 8.80 -12.82
C ASN A 49 -21.39 8.94 -12.53
N GLY A 50 -21.73 9.60 -11.42
CA GLY A 50 -23.09 9.71 -10.90
C GLY A 50 -23.43 8.74 -9.79
N ASP A 51 -22.61 7.72 -9.53
CA ASP A 51 -22.85 6.77 -8.44
C ASP A 51 -22.12 7.20 -7.17
N ARG A 52 -22.89 7.33 -6.10
CA ARG A 52 -22.34 7.53 -4.75
C ARG A 52 -21.74 6.22 -4.27
N GLY A 53 -20.51 6.28 -3.77
CA GLY A 53 -19.82 5.15 -3.16
C GLY A 53 -19.21 5.46 -1.79
N ILE A 54 -18.50 4.47 -1.30
CA ILE A 54 -17.72 4.52 -0.06
C ILE A 54 -16.28 4.20 -0.43
N LEU A 55 -15.35 5.07 -0.01
CA LEU A 55 -13.91 4.87 -0.16
C LEU A 55 -13.34 4.40 1.19
N ARG A 56 -12.67 3.25 1.18
CA ARG A 56 -11.96 2.70 2.34
C ARG A 56 -10.46 2.78 2.06
N ILE A 57 -9.73 3.37 2.99
CA ILE A 57 -8.29 3.57 2.94
C ILE A 57 -7.69 2.61 3.97
N THR A 58 -6.87 1.67 3.52
CA THR A 58 -6.18 0.71 4.39
C THR A 58 -4.68 1.01 4.40
N ASN A 59 -3.88 0.23 5.10
CA ASN A 59 -2.42 0.29 5.00
C ASN A 59 -1.83 -0.39 3.74
N LEU A 60 -2.60 -1.19 2.99
CA LEU A 60 -2.11 -1.94 1.82
C LEU A 60 -2.73 -1.51 0.48
N ARG A 61 -3.97 -1.03 0.51
CA ARG A 61 -4.76 -0.71 -0.68
C ARG A 61 -5.86 0.31 -0.42
N ILE A 62 -6.36 0.87 -1.52
CA ILE A 62 -7.61 1.63 -1.53
C ILE A 62 -8.71 0.73 -2.09
N ILE A 63 -9.87 0.74 -1.43
CA ILE A 63 -11.07 0.05 -1.89
C ILE A 63 -12.16 1.08 -2.10
N TRP A 64 -12.81 1.04 -3.26
CA TRP A 64 -14.05 1.78 -3.48
C TRP A 64 -15.16 0.81 -3.84
N HIS A 65 -16.36 1.05 -3.34
CA HIS A 65 -17.55 0.35 -3.82
C HIS A 65 -18.74 1.30 -3.91
N ALA A 66 -19.60 1.07 -4.89
CA ALA A 66 -20.85 1.80 -4.98
C ALA A 66 -21.72 1.51 -3.75
N HIS A 67 -22.40 2.54 -3.25
CA HIS A 67 -23.24 2.45 -2.06
C HIS A 67 -24.53 1.69 -2.36
N ALA A 68 -25.17 2.00 -3.50
CA ALA A 68 -26.43 1.37 -3.90
C ALA A 68 -26.23 -0.06 -4.41
N ILE A 69 -25.10 -0.34 -5.05
CA ILE A 69 -24.83 -1.61 -5.73
C ILE A 69 -23.40 -2.09 -5.40
N PRO A 70 -23.15 -2.73 -4.25
CA PRO A 70 -21.80 -3.09 -3.80
C PRO A 70 -21.03 -4.07 -4.71
N ARG A 71 -21.71 -4.75 -5.62
CA ARG A 71 -21.07 -5.60 -6.65
C ARG A 71 -20.17 -4.78 -7.59
N ILE A 72 -20.47 -3.49 -7.74
CA ILE A 72 -19.65 -2.54 -8.48
C ILE A 72 -18.63 -2.00 -7.49
N ASN A 73 -17.40 -2.49 -7.62
CA ASN A 73 -16.32 -2.14 -6.71
C ASN A 73 -14.96 -2.23 -7.40
N LEU A 74 -13.95 -1.69 -6.75
CA LEU A 74 -12.57 -1.79 -7.17
C LEU A 74 -11.65 -1.81 -5.96
N SER A 75 -10.49 -2.44 -6.16
CA SER A 75 -9.40 -2.53 -5.20
C SER A 75 -8.11 -2.16 -5.92
N VAL A 76 -7.37 -1.19 -5.40
CA VAL A 76 -6.09 -0.71 -5.95
C VAL A 76 -5.01 -0.85 -4.89
N GLY A 77 -4.12 -1.82 -5.07
CA GLY A 77 -2.96 -2.02 -4.22
C GLY A 77 -1.93 -0.91 -4.34
N TYR A 78 -1.33 -0.48 -3.23
CA TYR A 78 -0.40 0.65 -3.23
C TYR A 78 0.89 0.39 -4.02
N ASN A 79 1.32 -0.86 -4.18
CA ASN A 79 2.49 -1.16 -5.01
C ASN A 79 2.24 -0.91 -6.50
N ALA A 80 0.98 -0.99 -6.94
CA ALA A 80 0.59 -0.64 -8.29
C ALA A 80 0.50 0.89 -8.50
N VAL A 81 0.44 1.68 -7.43
CA VAL A 81 0.25 3.14 -7.49
C VAL A 81 1.59 3.83 -7.71
N GLY A 82 1.75 4.47 -8.87
CA GLY A 82 2.93 5.27 -9.20
C GLY A 82 2.82 6.74 -8.79
N GLY A 83 1.62 7.23 -8.49
CA GLY A 83 1.44 8.60 -8.04
C GLY A 83 0.03 8.93 -7.56
N VAL A 84 -0.03 9.76 -6.52
CA VAL A 84 -1.26 10.28 -5.92
C VAL A 84 -1.20 11.80 -5.95
N THR A 85 -2.19 12.45 -6.55
CA THR A 85 -2.29 13.91 -6.59
C THR A 85 -3.72 14.36 -6.41
N THR A 86 -3.92 15.61 -5.99
CA THR A 86 -5.24 16.22 -5.90
C THR A 86 -5.38 17.28 -6.98
N ARG A 87 -6.48 17.25 -7.74
CA ARG A 87 -6.75 18.20 -8.83
C ARG A 87 -8.25 18.51 -8.90
N MET A 88 -8.61 19.60 -9.58
CA MET A 88 -10.02 19.90 -9.86
C MET A 88 -10.55 18.97 -10.96
N ALA A 89 -11.69 18.33 -10.71
CA ALA A 89 -12.42 17.51 -11.68
C ALA A 89 -13.91 17.89 -11.72
N LYS A 90 -14.57 17.55 -12.83
CA LYS A 90 -16.01 17.73 -12.98
C LYS A 90 -16.74 16.45 -12.58
N SER A 91 -17.27 16.43 -11.36
CA SER A 91 -18.19 15.42 -10.86
C SER A 91 -19.61 15.65 -11.37
N ARG A 92 -20.37 14.57 -11.61
CA ARG A 92 -21.80 14.68 -11.93
C ARG A 92 -22.63 15.03 -10.70
N LEU A 93 -22.24 14.53 -9.53
CA LEU A 93 -22.95 14.76 -8.26
C LEU A 93 -22.64 16.13 -7.64
N ARG A 94 -21.45 16.69 -7.90
CA ARG A 94 -21.00 17.93 -7.25
C ARG A 94 -20.65 19.08 -8.21
N GLY A 95 -20.47 18.82 -9.50
CA GLY A 95 -19.93 19.81 -10.43
C GLY A 95 -18.41 19.92 -10.32
N GLN A 96 -17.86 21.14 -10.44
CA GLN A 96 -16.40 21.35 -10.32
C GLN A 96 -15.95 21.23 -8.88
N ALA A 97 -15.10 20.24 -8.60
CA ALA A 97 -14.69 19.88 -7.25
C ALA A 97 -13.26 19.35 -7.19
N GLU A 98 -12.62 19.59 -6.04
CA GLU A 98 -11.35 18.98 -5.71
C GLU A 98 -11.52 17.45 -5.61
N SER A 99 -10.67 16.73 -6.32
CA SER A 99 -10.76 15.28 -6.54
C SER A 99 -9.39 14.63 -6.43
N LEU A 100 -9.38 13.40 -5.93
CA LEU A 100 -8.19 12.58 -5.79
C LEU A 100 -7.90 11.85 -7.11
N TYR A 101 -6.69 12.01 -7.63
CA TYR A 101 -6.18 11.35 -8.82
C TYR A 101 -5.14 10.30 -8.42
N LEU A 102 -5.39 9.06 -8.80
CA LEU A 102 -4.49 7.92 -8.60
C LEU A 102 -4.03 7.40 -9.96
N MET A 103 -2.72 7.50 -10.21
CA MET A 103 -2.08 6.88 -11.37
C MET A 103 -1.50 5.55 -10.94
N ALA A 104 -1.99 4.47 -11.54
CA ALA A 104 -1.56 3.12 -11.22
C ALA A 104 -1.16 2.36 -12.48
N ARG A 105 -0.36 1.32 -12.32
CA ARG A 105 0.11 0.47 -13.41
C ARG A 105 -0.08 -0.99 -13.01
N ASN A 106 -0.70 -1.75 -13.89
CA ASN A 106 -0.71 -3.21 -13.81
C ASN A 106 -0.09 -3.77 -15.10
N ALA A 107 1.02 -4.51 -14.96
CA ALA A 107 1.85 -4.98 -16.06
C ALA A 107 2.18 -3.87 -17.08
N ASN A 108 1.61 -3.90 -18.29
CA ASN A 108 1.84 -2.91 -19.34
C ASN A 108 0.72 -1.87 -19.47
N THR A 109 -0.33 -1.96 -18.65
CA THR A 109 -1.48 -1.06 -18.72
C THR A 109 -1.41 -0.02 -17.62
N ARG A 110 -1.62 1.24 -17.99
CA ARG A 110 -1.74 2.36 -17.05
C ARG A 110 -3.22 2.63 -16.80
N PHE A 111 -3.57 2.78 -15.54
CA PHE A 111 -4.89 3.14 -15.06
C PHE A 111 -4.82 4.51 -14.39
N GLU A 112 -5.92 5.26 -14.51
CA GLU A 112 -6.12 6.49 -13.77
C GLU A 112 -7.48 6.36 -13.09
N PHE A 113 -7.53 6.64 -11.80
CA PHE A 113 -8.76 6.67 -11.01
C PHE A 113 -8.97 8.08 -10.48
N ILE A 114 -10.22 8.53 -10.51
CA ILE A 114 -10.60 9.87 -10.07
C ILE A 114 -11.72 9.73 -9.05
N PHE A 115 -11.45 10.10 -7.81
CA PHE A 115 -12.42 10.05 -6.73
C PHE A 115 -12.80 11.45 -6.28
N THR A 116 -14.10 11.74 -6.25
CA THR A 116 -14.62 13.05 -5.81
C THR A 116 -15.47 12.89 -4.57
N CYS A 117 -15.10 13.58 -3.48
CA CYS A 117 -15.97 13.68 -2.31
C CYS A 117 -17.16 14.59 -2.62
N ILE A 118 -18.37 14.10 -2.38
CA ILE A 118 -19.60 14.90 -2.51
C ILE A 118 -19.63 16.00 -1.43
N ASN A 119 -19.16 15.68 -0.22
CA ASN A 119 -19.07 16.66 0.86
C ASN A 119 -17.69 17.39 0.83
N PRO A 120 -17.65 18.71 0.59
CA PRO A 120 -16.40 19.48 0.59
C PRO A 120 -15.66 19.47 1.93
N SER A 121 -16.37 19.34 3.06
CA SER A 121 -15.72 19.30 4.38
C SER A 121 -14.81 18.08 4.56
N GLN A 122 -15.03 17.04 3.77
CA GLN A 122 -14.30 15.77 3.82
C GLN A 122 -13.17 15.68 2.78
N THR A 123 -12.96 16.65 1.89
CA THR A 123 -11.87 16.56 0.89
C THR A 123 -10.49 16.56 1.53
N LYS A 124 -10.34 17.13 2.73
CA LYS A 124 -9.10 17.04 3.52
C LYS A 124 -8.68 15.59 3.81
N LEU A 125 -9.61 14.64 3.81
CA LEU A 125 -9.32 13.22 4.02
C LEU A 125 -8.56 12.58 2.84
N PHE A 126 -8.48 13.24 1.68
CA PHE A 126 -7.57 12.81 0.61
C PHE A 126 -6.09 12.95 0.97
N THR A 127 -5.76 13.84 1.91
CA THR A 127 -4.39 13.91 2.44
C THR A 127 -3.97 12.62 3.14
N THR A 128 -4.91 11.90 3.75
CA THR A 128 -4.68 10.57 4.34
C THR A 128 -4.16 9.60 3.29
N VAL A 129 -4.75 9.59 2.08
CA VAL A 129 -4.29 8.69 1.00
C VAL A 129 -2.85 8.98 0.59
N ILE A 130 -2.50 10.26 0.44
CA ILE A 130 -1.15 10.69 0.06
C ILE A 130 -0.14 10.28 1.14
N THR A 131 -0.47 10.52 2.41
CA THR A 131 0.38 10.17 3.54
C THR A 131 0.60 8.66 3.64
N ILE A 132 -0.47 7.87 3.51
CA ILE A 132 -0.38 6.41 3.58
C ILE A 132 0.38 5.82 2.38
N HIS A 133 0.15 6.31 1.16
CA HIS A 133 0.92 5.88 -0.01
C HIS A 133 2.41 6.17 0.16
N ARG A 134 2.77 7.35 0.70
CA ARG A 134 4.16 7.68 1.00
C ARG A 134 4.76 6.74 2.06
N ALA A 135 4.03 6.48 3.14
CA ALA A 135 4.47 5.55 4.19
C ALA A 135 4.63 4.12 3.65
N TYR A 136 3.76 3.69 2.73
CA TYR A 136 3.87 2.43 2.02
C TYR A 136 5.17 2.38 1.20
N GLU A 137 5.46 3.39 0.39
CA GLU A 137 6.68 3.44 -0.42
C GLU A 137 7.97 3.42 0.42
N THR A 138 8.00 4.16 1.53
CA THR A 138 9.19 4.24 2.40
C THR A 138 9.42 2.99 3.25
N SER A 139 8.44 2.07 3.31
CA SER A 139 8.49 0.85 4.13
C SER A 139 8.67 -0.43 3.29
N LYS A 140 8.95 -0.33 1.99
CA LYS A 140 9.06 -1.50 1.09
C LYS A 140 10.10 -2.55 1.54
N LEU A 141 11.17 -2.12 2.21
CA LEU A 141 12.21 -3.04 2.70
C LEU A 141 11.70 -4.09 3.69
N TYR A 142 10.57 -3.86 4.37
CA TYR A 142 9.96 -4.88 5.25
C TYR A 142 9.35 -6.07 4.49
N ARG A 143 9.10 -5.95 3.19
CA ARG A 143 8.31 -6.94 2.42
C ARG A 143 8.81 -7.23 1.02
N GLU A 144 9.82 -6.51 0.54
CA GLU A 144 10.42 -6.70 -0.79
C GLU A 144 11.86 -7.21 -0.68
N LEU A 145 12.18 -8.22 -1.51
CA LEU A 145 13.55 -8.71 -1.65
C LEU A 145 14.39 -7.67 -2.40
N LYS A 146 15.45 -7.16 -1.76
CA LYS A 146 16.38 -6.21 -2.37
C LYS A 146 17.76 -6.84 -2.56
N MET A 147 18.17 -6.99 -3.81
CA MET A 147 19.52 -7.41 -4.15
C MET A 147 20.46 -6.19 -4.20
N ARG A 148 21.66 -6.32 -3.63
CA ARG A 148 22.72 -5.29 -3.65
C ARG A 148 22.25 -3.93 -3.10
N GLY A 149 21.39 -3.95 -2.08
CA GLY A 149 20.97 -2.74 -1.39
C GLY A 149 22.06 -2.20 -0.46
N ALA A 150 22.08 -0.88 -0.26
CA ALA A 150 22.88 -0.23 0.76
C ALA A 150 22.25 -0.49 2.16
N ILE A 151 22.50 -1.68 2.69
CA ILE A 151 21.99 -2.13 4.00
C ILE A 151 23.03 -1.98 5.12
N VAL A 152 24.29 -1.71 4.79
CA VAL A 152 25.37 -1.49 5.77
C VAL A 152 25.77 -0.02 5.75
N ASN A 153 26.00 0.57 6.94
CA ASN A 153 26.47 1.94 7.09
C ASN A 153 28.01 2.05 7.00
N ASP A 154 28.54 3.27 7.05
CA ASP A 154 29.99 3.52 6.95
C ASP A 154 30.80 2.92 8.11
N GLU A 155 30.13 2.57 9.22
CA GLU A 155 30.70 1.94 10.41
C GLU A 155 30.63 0.41 10.37
N HIS A 156 30.30 -0.19 9.21
CA HIS A 156 30.15 -1.64 9.04
C HIS A 156 29.09 -2.28 9.96
N GLN A 157 28.01 -1.55 10.23
CA GLN A 157 26.84 -2.02 10.96
C GLN A 157 25.61 -2.08 10.04
N LEU A 158 24.69 -3.00 10.35
CA LEU A 158 23.42 -3.09 9.64
C LEU A 158 22.58 -1.84 9.90
N ARG A 159 22.01 -1.29 8.84
CA ARG A 159 21.06 -0.17 8.92
C ARG A 159 19.67 -0.71 9.27
N ILE A 160 19.37 -0.68 10.55
CA ILE A 160 18.12 -1.15 11.13
C ILE A 160 16.94 -0.24 10.73
N LEU A 161 15.81 -0.85 10.34
CA LEU A 161 14.56 -0.16 10.06
C LEU A 161 13.83 0.25 11.36
N PRO A 162 12.86 1.21 11.32
CA PRO A 162 12.26 1.77 12.54
C PRO A 162 11.66 0.79 13.56
N GLN A 163 11.21 -0.40 13.12
CA GLN A 163 10.59 -1.43 13.95
C GLN A 163 11.37 -2.76 13.91
N GLU A 164 12.60 -2.72 13.40
CA GLU A 164 13.48 -3.86 13.33
C GLU A 164 14.44 -3.85 14.54
N GLN A 165 14.85 -5.03 14.97
CA GLN A 165 15.85 -5.20 16.02
C GLN A 165 16.82 -6.29 15.60
N GLN A 166 18.11 -6.00 15.67
CA GLN A 166 19.15 -7.00 15.45
C GLN A 166 19.14 -8.00 16.61
N CYS A 167 18.93 -9.28 16.30
CA CYS A 167 19.00 -10.37 17.27
C CYS A 167 20.44 -10.83 17.50
N ASP A 168 21.10 -11.26 16.42
CA ASP A 168 22.44 -11.86 16.47
C ASP A 168 23.37 -11.28 15.39
N ARG A 169 24.69 -11.40 15.61
CA ARG A 169 25.71 -11.04 14.63
C ARG A 169 26.70 -12.18 14.47
N PHE A 170 26.82 -12.68 13.23
CA PHE A 170 27.80 -13.70 12.87
C PHE A 170 28.75 -13.15 11.81
N ASP A 171 30.05 -13.23 12.08
CA ASP A 171 31.09 -12.87 11.13
C ASP A 171 31.59 -14.12 10.38
N GLY A 172 32.17 -13.93 9.19
CA GLY A 172 32.74 -15.03 8.40
C GLY A 172 31.72 -15.95 7.72
N VAL A 173 30.49 -15.48 7.50
CA VAL A 173 29.44 -16.23 6.80
C VAL A 173 29.74 -16.30 5.30
N TRP A 174 29.66 -17.51 4.73
CA TRP A 174 29.93 -17.77 3.31
C TRP A 174 28.63 -17.83 2.51
N ASN A 175 28.57 -17.12 1.39
CA ASN A 175 27.49 -17.25 0.42
C ASN A 175 27.86 -18.34 -0.62
N LEU A 176 27.11 -19.44 -0.64
CA LEU A 176 27.33 -20.59 -1.53
C LEU A 176 26.74 -20.42 -2.94
N SER A 177 26.15 -19.27 -3.26
CA SER A 177 25.51 -19.02 -4.56
C SER A 177 26.47 -18.53 -5.66
N SER A 178 27.76 -18.39 -5.38
CA SER A 178 28.77 -17.87 -6.31
C SER A 178 30.10 -18.61 -6.16
N ASP A 179 30.69 -19.02 -7.27
CA ASP A 179 32.01 -19.69 -7.33
C ASP A 179 33.19 -18.75 -7.06
N GLN A 180 32.93 -17.44 -7.05
CA GLN A 180 33.89 -16.40 -6.65
C GLN A 180 33.37 -15.70 -5.40
N VAL A 181 34.17 -15.79 -4.33
CA VAL A 181 33.82 -15.34 -3.00
C VAL A 181 34.21 -13.87 -2.84
N TYR A 182 33.20 -13.01 -2.77
CA TYR A 182 33.29 -11.77 -2.01
C TYR A 182 32.17 -11.80 -0.96
N ILE A 183 32.58 -11.54 0.28
CA ILE A 183 31.78 -11.52 1.50
C ILE A 183 30.42 -10.87 1.24
N LEU A 184 29.33 -11.61 1.49
CA LEU A 184 28.00 -11.02 1.55
C LEU A 184 27.11 -11.71 2.59
N ALA A 185 26.41 -10.84 3.31
CA ALA A 185 25.17 -11.01 4.06
C ALA A 185 25.30 -11.49 5.52
N HIS A 186 25.08 -10.53 6.42
CA HIS A 186 24.44 -10.77 7.70
C HIS A 186 23.16 -11.57 7.46
N SER A 187 23.06 -12.78 8.02
CA SER A 187 21.80 -13.49 8.13
C SER A 187 21.13 -13.07 9.42
N GLU A 188 19.96 -12.43 9.34
CA GLU A 188 19.09 -12.19 10.48
C GLU A 188 17.81 -13.01 10.30
N VAL A 189 17.46 -13.76 11.34
CA VAL A 189 16.14 -14.40 11.47
C VAL A 189 15.29 -13.40 12.23
N ALA A 190 14.38 -12.72 11.53
CA ALA A 190 13.40 -11.83 12.15
C ALA A 190 12.11 -12.62 12.44
N ASP A 191 11.89 -13.00 13.71
CA ASP A 191 10.57 -13.41 14.18
C ASP A 191 9.72 -12.16 14.43
N CYS A 192 8.89 -11.78 13.45
CA CYS A 192 7.95 -10.68 13.59
C CYS A 192 6.69 -11.12 14.36
N TYR A 193 6.62 -10.84 15.66
CA TYR A 193 5.33 -10.71 16.36
C TYR A 193 4.81 -9.27 16.17
N LEU A 194 3.98 -9.06 15.15
CA LEU A 194 3.29 -7.78 14.92
C LEU A 194 2.08 -7.66 15.87
N SER A 195 2.24 -6.88 16.94
CA SER A 195 1.14 -6.24 17.67
C SER A 195 1.22 -4.73 17.40
N LEU A 196 0.37 -4.22 16.51
CA LEU A 196 0.21 -2.78 16.30
C LEU A 196 -0.84 -2.26 17.27
N GLU A 197 -0.42 -1.80 18.45
CA GLU A 197 -1.24 -0.91 19.26
C GLU A 197 -1.04 0.53 18.75
N PHE A 198 -2.09 1.09 18.16
CA PHE A 198 -2.15 2.52 17.83
C PHE A 198 -2.45 3.31 19.11
N GLU A 199 -1.42 3.83 19.76
CA GLU A 199 -1.60 4.83 20.81
C GLU A 199 -1.81 6.23 20.20
N ASN A 200 -2.91 6.86 20.59
CA ASN A 200 -3.35 8.18 20.17
C ASN A 200 -2.37 9.27 20.62
N SER A 201 -1.36 9.60 19.81
CA SER A 201 -0.54 10.80 20.02
C SER A 201 -1.05 11.95 19.17
N ARG A 202 -1.67 12.93 19.85
CA ARG A 202 -1.99 14.28 19.35
C ARG A 202 -0.81 14.84 18.56
N ILE A 203 -1.10 15.28 17.34
CA ILE A 203 -0.18 16.06 16.51
C ILE A 203 -0.34 17.52 16.96
N ASP A 204 0.63 18.03 17.72
CA ASP A 204 0.84 19.47 17.84
C ASP A 204 1.61 19.94 16.61
N LEU A 205 1.00 20.85 15.83
CA LEU A 205 1.65 21.60 14.77
C LEU A 205 2.12 22.96 15.32
N PRO A 206 3.21 23.53 14.78
CA PRO A 206 3.68 24.87 15.15
C PRO A 206 2.69 25.99 14.78
#